data_AF-A0A254N7K4-F1
#
_entry.id   AF-A0A254N7K4-F1
#
_cell.length_a   1.000
_cell.length_b   1.000
_cell.length_c   1.000
_cell.angle_alpha   90.00
_cell.angle_beta   90.00
_cell.angle_gamma   90.00
#
_symmetry.space_group_name_H-M   'P 1'
#
loop_
_entity.id
_entity.type
_entity.pdbx_description
1 polymer ?
#
loop_
_entity_poly.entity_id
_entity_poly.type
_entity_poly.pdbx_seq_one_letter_code
_entity_poly.pdbx_strand_id
1 'polypeptide(L)'
;MSRKSKPATAADVHVQMPAGPQTYLLLREAHSPKLGPRSVGGILFQVLTDTERQALFLRIAGNEGGGYVYGPSEVRPWFDGDLSGAYLTGLAVFMTLDYERVTWTKDVEDFIGTVAGFAQVRFRFPPGTLYPCLPVPLDTGLCFPLSGVSLCTAPEIELALAMGATLEIVIGLVIPFKSRAQVFAESEPRLRRWKAAKAKRAAKRATPMLQRAKLAVDGEPGDDDVLVPPAAMTFPPPDHGDRGYRPMESFAIFVRQLRLKFKRKSLPFEFAKLVGNGLYGKTGQGFKGKGAFGPKQMGTVVIGPSRVSEPAIAALVCGFVRATMGEVVWKLPPGAKVLSLTTDGALMSVPTNQLNLTGTISRRYQALVDRVAPGTSMMEAKHQVRQVFIPRTRGCFTIERDGDHQAICAKAGHKVVIPDDASEAEQARLRTPEGESDWMIRLALSRAPGQKLPQESFFSLRDQLLNGWDLQKQTREVAVALEFDLKRKPTNPRMVRMEPYDTEHLAFDTVPWDSVEDAMLAREVFSRWKREHNLKTMDD
;
A
#
# COMPACT_ATOMS: atom_id res chain seq x y z
N MET A 1 -7.90 -71.03 -10.97
CA MET A 1 -8.26 -69.74 -10.33
C MET A 1 -7.09 -68.78 -10.46
N SER A 2 -7.31 -67.48 -10.73
CA SER A 2 -6.23 -66.48 -10.83
C SER A 2 -6.52 -65.29 -9.91
N ARG A 3 -5.53 -64.90 -9.08
CA ARG A 3 -5.61 -63.69 -8.24
C ARG A 3 -4.93 -62.54 -8.98
N LYS A 4 -5.73 -61.57 -9.46
CA LYS A 4 -5.21 -60.33 -10.04
C LYS A 4 -4.42 -59.54 -9.00
N SER A 5 -3.21 -59.09 -9.36
CA SER A 5 -2.37 -58.23 -8.54
C SER A 5 -2.98 -56.83 -8.40
N LYS A 6 -2.70 -56.15 -7.28
CA LYS A 6 -2.93 -54.71 -7.14
C LYS A 6 -1.81 -53.95 -7.87
N PRO A 7 -2.09 -52.81 -8.53
CA PRO A 7 -1.04 -51.95 -9.05
C PRO A 7 -0.22 -51.36 -7.90
N ALA A 8 1.07 -51.13 -8.14
CA ALA A 8 1.99 -50.60 -7.14
C ALA A 8 1.64 -49.14 -6.76
N THR A 9 1.84 -48.80 -5.49
CA THR A 9 1.86 -47.41 -5.03
C THR A 9 3.04 -46.68 -5.65
N ALA A 10 2.82 -45.48 -6.20
CA ALA A 10 3.88 -44.65 -6.76
C ALA A 10 4.99 -44.41 -5.72
N ALA A 11 6.23 -44.73 -6.09
CA ALA A 11 7.39 -44.51 -5.25
C ALA A 11 7.71 -43.01 -5.16
N ASP A 12 8.20 -42.56 -4.00
CA ASP A 12 8.66 -41.19 -3.80
C ASP A 12 9.97 -40.97 -4.59
N VAL A 13 9.86 -40.46 -5.81
CA VAL A 13 11.00 -40.02 -6.61
C VAL A 13 11.56 -38.73 -5.99
N HIS A 14 12.43 -38.90 -4.99
CA HIS A 14 13.24 -37.84 -4.42
C HIS A 14 14.24 -37.33 -5.46
N VAL A 15 13.81 -36.38 -6.29
CA VAL A 15 14.73 -35.52 -7.06
C VAL A 15 15.50 -34.65 -6.06
N GLN A 16 16.67 -35.12 -5.62
CA GLN A 16 17.62 -34.28 -4.90
C GLN A 16 18.01 -33.13 -5.84
N MET A 17 17.75 -31.89 -5.41
CA MET A 17 18.30 -30.74 -6.12
C MET A 17 19.83 -30.75 -5.96
N PRO A 18 20.60 -30.58 -7.05
CA PRO A 18 22.06 -30.59 -6.97
C PRO A 18 22.54 -29.44 -6.09
N ALA A 19 23.49 -29.72 -5.19
CA ALA A 19 24.06 -28.73 -4.28
C ALA A 19 25.05 -27.82 -5.03
N GLY A 20 24.52 -26.81 -5.72
CA GLY A 20 25.30 -25.80 -6.44
C GLY A 20 24.41 -24.69 -7.03
N PRO A 21 24.98 -23.55 -7.43
CA PRO A 21 24.22 -22.46 -8.04
C PRO A 21 23.76 -22.83 -9.45
N GLN A 22 22.44 -22.96 -9.66
CA GLN A 22 21.83 -23.02 -10.99
C GLN A 22 21.42 -21.61 -11.47
N THR A 23 21.56 -21.38 -12.77
CA THR A 23 21.37 -20.07 -13.42
C THR A 23 19.98 -19.95 -14.07
N TYR A 24 19.33 -18.79 -13.94
CA TYR A 24 17.99 -18.51 -14.48
C TYR A 24 17.99 -17.24 -15.35
N LEU A 25 17.03 -17.12 -16.29
CA LEU A 25 16.93 -15.97 -17.21
C LEU A 25 15.87 -14.96 -16.76
N LEU A 26 16.31 -13.77 -16.32
CA LEU A 26 15.47 -12.68 -15.80
C LEU A 26 14.81 -11.83 -16.90
N LEU A 27 13.52 -11.53 -16.68
CA LEU A 27 12.66 -10.70 -17.52
C LEU A 27 11.89 -9.57 -16.72
N ARG A 28 11.56 -9.68 -15.39
CA ARG A 28 10.89 -8.68 -14.45
C ARG A 28 10.58 -9.26 -13.00
N GLU A 29 9.76 -8.70 -12.05
CA GLU A 29 9.30 -9.28 -10.68
C GLU A 29 7.84 -9.91 -10.74
N ALA A 30 6.94 -10.35 -9.79
CA ALA A 30 6.65 -10.62 -8.33
C ALA A 30 5.53 -11.72 -8.19
N HIS A 31 5.11 -12.26 -7.02
CA HIS A 31 4.43 -13.61 -6.91
C HIS A 31 2.90 -13.81 -6.88
N SER A 32 2.38 -14.96 -7.40
CA SER A 32 1.04 -15.59 -7.13
C SER A 32 1.07 -17.04 -6.60
N PRO A 33 0.23 -17.47 -5.62
CA PRO A 33 0.33 -18.76 -4.93
C PRO A 33 0.07 -20.00 -5.80
N LYS A 34 0.38 -21.19 -5.26
CA LYS A 34 -0.04 -22.47 -5.86
C LYS A 34 -1.34 -23.02 -5.23
N LEU A 35 -2.27 -23.44 -6.10
CA LEU A 35 -3.45 -24.22 -5.74
C LEU A 35 -3.09 -25.71 -5.54
N GLY A 36 -3.44 -26.29 -4.40
CA GLY A 36 -3.29 -27.73 -4.16
C GLY A 36 -3.52 -28.14 -2.70
N PRO A 37 -4.14 -29.30 -2.41
CA PRO A 37 -4.54 -29.68 -1.05
C PRO A 37 -3.38 -30.09 -0.11
N ARG A 38 -2.13 -30.09 -0.59
CA ARG A 38 -0.91 -30.34 0.20
C ARG A 38 0.22 -29.31 -0.05
N SER A 39 -0.07 -28.22 -0.76
CA SER A 39 0.93 -27.20 -1.11
C SER A 39 1.16 -26.22 0.04
N VAL A 40 2.41 -26.06 0.47
CA VAL A 40 2.83 -24.98 1.39
C VAL A 40 3.89 -24.17 0.68
N GLY A 41 3.58 -22.92 0.35
CA GLY A 41 4.55 -22.02 -0.25
C GLY A 41 3.96 -21.02 -1.23
N GLY A 42 4.61 -19.87 -1.24
CA GLY A 42 4.49 -18.83 -2.23
C GLY A 42 5.88 -18.21 -2.36
N ILE A 43 6.27 -17.87 -3.59
CA ILE A 43 7.62 -17.49 -3.98
C ILE A 43 7.72 -15.94 -3.98
N LEU A 44 8.79 -15.34 -4.50
CA LEU A 44 8.70 -14.02 -5.14
C LEU A 44 8.80 -14.32 -6.63
N PHE A 45 7.74 -14.21 -7.44
CA PHE A 45 8.00 -14.42 -8.86
C PHE A 45 8.97 -13.33 -9.34
N GLN A 46 9.63 -13.62 -10.43
CA GLN A 46 10.13 -12.61 -11.33
C GLN A 46 9.61 -13.05 -12.70
N VAL A 47 9.21 -12.16 -13.62
CA VAL A 47 9.11 -12.59 -15.03
C VAL A 47 10.51 -13.15 -15.31
N LEU A 48 10.54 -14.45 -15.44
CA LEU A 48 11.69 -15.34 -15.36
C LEU A 48 11.22 -16.49 -16.18
N THR A 49 12.16 -17.16 -16.79
CA THR A 49 11.87 -18.41 -17.42
C THR A 49 13.06 -19.33 -17.19
N ASP A 50 12.80 -20.63 -17.09
CA ASP A 50 13.85 -21.62 -17.06
C ASP A 50 14.62 -21.58 -18.40
N THR A 51 15.77 -22.26 -18.48
CA THR A 51 16.58 -22.28 -19.70
C THR A 51 15.83 -22.87 -20.92
N GLU A 52 14.71 -23.56 -20.70
CA GLU A 52 13.85 -24.16 -21.71
C GLU A 52 12.57 -23.35 -22.03
N ARG A 53 12.34 -22.24 -21.31
CA ARG A 53 11.27 -21.24 -21.49
C ARG A 53 9.81 -21.68 -21.23
N GLN A 54 9.55 -22.49 -20.19
CA GLN A 54 8.24 -23.15 -19.99
C GLN A 54 7.35 -22.57 -18.84
N ALA A 55 7.73 -21.50 -18.14
CA ALA A 55 6.93 -20.88 -17.04
C ALA A 55 7.02 -19.33 -16.96
N LEU A 56 6.03 -18.64 -16.33
CA LEU A 56 5.85 -17.16 -16.36
C LEU A 56 5.00 -16.52 -15.20
N PHE A 57 5.09 -15.18 -15.01
CA PHE A 57 5.02 -14.41 -13.74
C PHE A 57 4.71 -12.83 -13.88
N LEU A 58 4.59 -11.96 -12.81
CA LEU A 58 4.22 -10.48 -12.86
C LEU A 58 4.51 -9.55 -11.59
N ARG A 59 5.02 -8.28 -11.66
CA ARG A 59 5.42 -7.43 -10.46
C ARG A 59 4.30 -6.67 -9.71
N ILE A 60 4.44 -6.60 -8.38
CA ILE A 60 3.74 -5.64 -7.49
C ILE A 60 4.70 -4.49 -7.11
N ALA A 61 4.59 -3.35 -7.78
CA ALA A 61 5.21 -2.09 -7.36
C ALA A 61 4.55 -1.53 -6.07
N GLY A 62 5.28 -0.70 -5.31
CA GLY A 62 4.73 0.01 -4.15
C GLY A 62 3.78 1.15 -4.54
N ASN A 63 3.32 1.94 -3.56
CA ASN A 63 2.49 3.10 -3.84
C ASN A 63 3.36 4.29 -4.28
N GLU A 64 2.73 5.29 -4.90
CA GLU A 64 3.34 6.60 -5.01
C GLU A 64 3.64 7.18 -3.62
N GLY A 65 4.74 7.91 -3.50
CA GLY A 65 5.11 8.61 -2.29
C GLY A 65 6.30 9.52 -2.52
N GLY A 66 6.07 10.83 -2.54
CA GLY A 66 7.05 11.87 -2.82
C GLY A 66 6.85 13.09 -1.94
N GLY A 67 7.94 13.68 -1.46
CA GLY A 67 7.97 15.12 -1.18
C GLY A 67 8.04 15.83 -2.53
N TYR A 68 7.08 16.71 -2.80
CA TYR A 68 7.00 17.49 -4.04
C TYR A 68 7.66 18.88 -3.90
N VAL A 69 7.86 19.33 -2.67
CA VAL A 69 8.83 20.35 -2.28
C VAL A 69 9.81 19.78 -1.25
N TYR A 70 10.86 20.55 -0.94
CA TYR A 70 11.66 20.42 0.27
C TYR A 70 11.59 21.70 1.10
N GLY A 71 11.80 21.59 2.42
CA GLY A 71 11.90 22.72 3.34
C GLY A 71 10.55 23.32 3.72
N PRO A 72 10.54 24.60 4.16
CA PRO A 72 9.31 25.34 4.46
C PRO A 72 8.47 25.61 3.22
N SER A 73 7.14 25.48 3.33
CA SER A 73 6.21 25.93 2.31
C SER A 73 6.05 27.46 2.30
N GLU A 74 5.45 27.99 1.24
CA GLU A 74 4.84 29.32 1.27
C GLU A 74 3.73 29.39 2.34
N VAL A 75 3.54 30.57 2.93
CA VAL A 75 2.47 30.86 3.91
C VAL A 75 1.16 31.12 3.15
N ARG A 76 0.27 30.11 3.12
CA ARG A 76 -1.06 30.16 2.51
C ARG A 76 -1.90 28.95 2.95
N PRO A 77 -3.23 28.94 2.81
CA PRO A 77 -4.01 27.73 3.03
C PRO A 77 -3.54 26.55 2.13
N TRP A 78 -3.24 25.43 2.79
CA TRP A 78 -2.93 24.13 2.22
C TRP A 78 -3.89 23.08 2.79
N PHE A 79 -4.36 22.16 1.96
CA PHE A 79 -5.44 21.24 2.25
C PHE A 79 -4.96 19.79 2.09
N ASP A 80 -5.09 18.97 3.15
CA ASP A 80 -4.79 17.54 3.14
C ASP A 80 -6.06 16.75 2.81
N GLY A 81 -6.04 16.00 1.71
CA GLY A 81 -7.16 15.19 1.24
C GLY A 81 -6.76 13.73 1.01
N ASP A 82 -7.49 12.81 1.63
CA ASP A 82 -7.33 11.35 1.45
C ASP A 82 -8.44 10.80 0.53
N LEU A 83 -8.11 9.81 -0.32
CA LEU A 83 -9.12 8.97 -0.96
C LEU A 83 -9.92 8.20 0.09
N SER A 84 -11.25 8.24 0.01
CA SER A 84 -12.09 7.53 0.97
C SER A 84 -11.87 6.02 0.86
N GLY A 85 -11.10 5.48 1.81
CA GLY A 85 -10.86 4.05 1.99
C GLY A 85 -10.07 3.36 0.87
N ALA A 86 -9.17 4.08 0.18
CA ALA A 86 -8.33 3.64 -0.95
C ALA A 86 -8.32 2.15 -1.29
N TYR A 87 -7.66 1.31 -0.48
CA TYR A 87 -7.54 -0.13 -0.76
C TYR A 87 -8.82 -0.93 -0.57
N LEU A 88 -9.70 -0.53 0.36
CA LEU A 88 -10.97 -1.22 0.61
C LEU A 88 -11.95 -0.96 -0.54
N THR A 89 -12.01 0.28 -1.02
CA THR A 89 -12.73 0.68 -2.23
C THR A 89 -12.07 0.06 -3.47
N GLY A 90 -10.74 0.06 -3.52
CA GLY A 90 -9.92 -0.59 -4.56
C GLY A 90 -10.19 -2.09 -4.71
N LEU A 91 -10.36 -2.81 -3.60
CA LEU A 91 -10.73 -4.23 -3.62
C LEU A 91 -12.14 -4.47 -4.19
N ALA A 92 -13.04 -3.49 -4.14
CA ALA A 92 -14.34 -3.58 -4.78
C ALA A 92 -14.28 -3.38 -6.31
N VAL A 93 -13.21 -2.76 -6.86
CA VAL A 93 -13.03 -2.51 -8.30
C VAL A 93 -13.00 -3.81 -9.12
N PHE A 94 -12.30 -4.83 -8.60
CA PHE A 94 -11.84 -5.95 -9.40
C PHE A 94 -12.64 -7.23 -9.21
N MET A 95 -12.78 -7.98 -10.30
CA MET A 95 -13.64 -9.15 -10.40
C MET A 95 -12.81 -10.45 -10.39
N THR A 96 -13.47 -11.60 -10.23
CA THR A 96 -12.81 -12.90 -10.33
C THR A 96 -12.15 -13.08 -11.70
N LEU A 97 -10.85 -13.38 -11.70
CA LEU A 97 -10.02 -13.49 -12.90
C LEU A 97 -10.20 -14.84 -13.62
N ASP A 98 -10.18 -14.82 -14.95
CA ASP A 98 -10.22 -16.01 -15.81
C ASP A 98 -8.83 -16.35 -16.36
N TYR A 99 -8.04 -17.03 -15.55
CA TYR A 99 -6.70 -17.50 -15.90
C TYR A 99 -6.67 -18.54 -17.05
N GLU A 100 -7.81 -19.13 -17.42
CA GLU A 100 -7.91 -20.06 -18.54
C GLU A 100 -8.01 -19.33 -19.89
N ARG A 101 -8.16 -17.99 -19.88
CA ARG A 101 -8.41 -17.15 -21.05
C ARG A 101 -7.48 -15.94 -21.16
N VAL A 102 -6.26 -16.03 -20.62
CA VAL A 102 -5.28 -14.94 -20.69
C VAL A 102 -4.91 -14.64 -22.14
N THR A 103 -5.10 -13.39 -22.58
CA THR A 103 -4.71 -12.91 -23.90
C THR A 103 -3.39 -12.17 -23.80
N TRP A 104 -2.44 -12.49 -24.69
CA TRP A 104 -1.22 -11.72 -24.89
C TRP A 104 -1.46 -10.67 -25.97
N THR A 105 -1.01 -9.43 -25.75
CA THR A 105 -1.25 -8.32 -26.67
C THR A 105 -0.13 -7.29 -26.64
N LYS A 106 -0.07 -6.48 -27.70
CA LYS A 106 0.72 -5.25 -27.81
C LYS A 106 -0.12 -4.03 -28.19
N ASP A 107 -1.42 -4.21 -28.41
CA ASP A 107 -2.33 -3.09 -28.59
C ASP A 107 -2.44 -2.33 -27.26
N VAL A 108 -2.57 -1.02 -27.32
CA VAL A 108 -2.74 -0.17 -26.14
C VAL A 108 -4.22 -0.08 -25.73
N GLU A 109 -5.14 -0.24 -26.69
CA GLU A 109 -6.59 -0.16 -26.48
C GLU A 109 -7.12 -1.32 -25.62
N ASP A 110 -6.47 -2.49 -25.69
CA ASP A 110 -6.74 -3.64 -24.82
C ASP A 110 -6.55 -3.34 -23.31
N PHE A 111 -5.84 -2.26 -22.97
CA PHE A 111 -5.61 -1.80 -21.59
C PHE A 111 -6.58 -0.71 -21.14
N ILE A 112 -7.52 -0.28 -21.98
CA ILE A 112 -8.51 0.74 -21.66
C ILE A 112 -9.72 0.11 -20.95
N GLY A 113 -10.26 0.80 -19.94
CA GLY A 113 -11.46 0.38 -19.24
C GLY A 113 -11.21 -0.39 -17.95
N THR A 114 -12.27 -1.00 -17.41
CA THR A 114 -12.20 -1.83 -16.20
C THR A 114 -11.64 -3.23 -16.55
N VAL A 115 -10.38 -3.30 -16.98
CA VAL A 115 -9.70 -4.53 -17.42
C VAL A 115 -8.58 -4.94 -16.46
N ALA A 116 -8.28 -6.24 -16.38
CA ALA A 116 -7.14 -6.77 -15.63
C ALA A 116 -5.91 -6.93 -16.54
N GLY A 117 -5.41 -5.79 -17.04
CA GLY A 117 -4.23 -5.72 -17.90
C GLY A 117 -2.95 -5.40 -17.14
N PHE A 118 -1.84 -6.00 -17.56
CA PHE A 118 -0.49 -5.83 -17.02
C PHE A 118 0.52 -5.72 -18.16
N ALA A 119 1.45 -4.76 -18.11
CA ALA A 119 2.36 -4.52 -19.22
C ALA A 119 3.80 -4.12 -18.85
N GLN A 120 4.69 -4.34 -19.82
CA GLN A 120 5.97 -3.66 -19.99
C GLN A 120 5.79 -2.55 -21.00
N VAL A 121 5.76 -1.33 -20.49
CA VAL A 121 5.56 -0.14 -21.31
C VAL A 121 6.86 0.65 -21.32
N ARG A 122 7.47 0.82 -22.49
CA ARG A 122 8.43 1.91 -22.69
C ARG A 122 7.60 3.17 -22.92
N PHE A 123 7.93 4.26 -22.23
CA PHE A 123 7.09 5.46 -22.25
C PHE A 123 7.89 6.76 -22.36
N ARG A 124 7.22 7.79 -22.88
CA ARG A 124 7.65 9.19 -22.80
C ARG A 124 6.43 10.09 -22.61
N PHE A 125 6.38 10.82 -21.51
CA PHE A 125 5.41 11.89 -21.28
C PHE A 125 5.78 13.16 -22.07
N PRO A 126 4.81 14.04 -22.38
CA PRO A 126 5.09 15.35 -22.95
C PRO A 126 6.02 16.20 -22.06
N PRO A 127 6.90 17.04 -22.64
CA PRO A 127 7.65 18.04 -21.88
C PRO A 127 6.73 18.93 -21.04
N GLY A 128 7.16 19.29 -19.82
CA GLY A 128 6.36 20.07 -18.87
C GLY A 128 5.35 19.26 -18.04
N THR A 129 5.22 17.94 -18.25
CA THR A 129 4.38 17.09 -17.39
C THR A 129 4.90 17.08 -15.95
N LEU A 130 4.21 17.71 -15.01
CA LEU A 130 4.66 17.84 -13.62
C LEU A 130 4.50 16.56 -12.79
N TYR A 131 3.47 15.76 -13.08
CA TYR A 131 3.00 14.63 -12.26
C TYR A 131 2.87 13.32 -13.08
N PRO A 132 3.92 12.84 -13.76
CA PRO A 132 3.86 11.62 -14.59
C PRO A 132 3.44 10.40 -13.77
N CYS A 133 2.49 9.60 -14.27
CA CYS A 133 1.83 8.57 -13.47
C CYS A 133 2.49 7.17 -13.51
N LEU A 134 3.47 6.93 -14.38
CA LEU A 134 4.03 5.60 -14.59
C LEU A 134 5.21 5.30 -13.63
N PRO A 135 5.09 4.31 -12.73
CA PRO A 135 6.12 4.04 -11.72
C PRO A 135 7.33 3.32 -12.31
N VAL A 136 8.53 3.75 -11.92
CA VAL A 136 9.78 3.03 -12.18
C VAL A 136 10.47 2.70 -10.84
N PRO A 137 10.92 1.45 -10.58
CA PRO A 137 11.55 1.09 -9.33
C PRO A 137 12.87 1.83 -9.03
N LEU A 138 13.09 2.15 -7.76
CA LEU A 138 14.39 2.53 -7.19
C LEU A 138 14.72 1.56 -6.05
N ASP A 139 16.00 1.47 -5.65
CA ASP A 139 16.48 0.58 -4.57
C ASP A 139 15.72 0.75 -3.24
N THR A 140 15.18 1.95 -3.01
CA THR A 140 14.46 2.34 -1.79
C THR A 140 13.07 2.93 -2.05
N GLY A 141 12.46 2.66 -3.21
CA GLY A 141 11.09 3.10 -3.49
C GLY A 141 10.68 3.05 -4.96
N LEU A 142 9.98 4.09 -5.39
CA LEU A 142 9.62 4.34 -6.79
C LEU A 142 10.06 5.76 -7.18
N CYS A 143 10.47 5.91 -8.42
CA CYS A 143 10.56 7.17 -9.15
C CYS A 143 9.39 7.27 -10.13
N PHE A 144 9.05 8.49 -10.52
CA PHE A 144 8.07 8.79 -11.56
C PHE A 144 8.74 9.77 -12.55
N PRO A 145 9.55 9.26 -13.49
CA PRO A 145 10.27 10.08 -14.45
C PRO A 145 9.41 10.41 -15.68
N LEU A 146 9.90 11.31 -16.55
CA LEU A 146 9.26 11.64 -17.82
C LEU A 146 9.41 10.53 -18.87
N SER A 147 10.46 9.70 -18.79
CA SER A 147 10.66 8.57 -19.69
C SER A 147 11.34 7.38 -19.03
N GLY A 148 11.15 6.19 -19.59
CA GLY A 148 11.74 4.95 -19.07
C GLY A 148 10.94 3.71 -19.46
N VAL A 149 10.99 2.68 -18.61
CA VAL A 149 10.28 1.40 -18.80
C VAL A 149 9.51 1.01 -17.52
N SER A 150 8.19 1.12 -17.53
CA SER A 150 7.34 0.94 -16.34
C SER A 150 6.70 -0.44 -16.22
N LEU A 151 6.66 -0.95 -14.99
CA LEU A 151 5.88 -2.13 -14.56
C LEU A 151 4.53 -1.63 -14.04
N CYS A 152 3.56 -1.54 -14.94
CA CYS A 152 2.28 -0.88 -14.69
C CYS A 152 1.08 -1.77 -15.05
N THR A 153 -0.07 -1.38 -14.51
CA THR A 153 -1.37 -2.01 -14.74
C THR A 153 -2.27 -1.13 -15.59
N ALA A 154 -3.33 -1.72 -16.16
CA ALA A 154 -4.25 -1.05 -17.09
C ALA A 154 -4.70 0.38 -16.67
N PRO A 155 -5.13 0.66 -15.41
CA PRO A 155 -5.51 2.02 -15.01
C PRO A 155 -4.40 3.08 -15.16
N GLU A 156 -3.14 2.66 -15.03
CA GLU A 156 -1.97 3.54 -15.13
C GLU A 156 -1.57 3.78 -16.59
N ILE A 157 -1.86 2.82 -17.47
CA ILE A 157 -1.67 2.91 -18.93
C ILE A 157 -2.73 3.85 -19.51
N GLU A 158 -4.00 3.65 -19.14
CA GLU A 158 -5.11 4.51 -19.53
C GLU A 158 -4.91 5.96 -19.06
N LEU A 159 -4.43 6.18 -17.82
CA LEU A 159 -4.07 7.53 -17.37
C LEU A 159 -2.90 8.11 -18.17
N ALA A 160 -1.84 7.33 -18.43
CA ALA A 160 -0.70 7.83 -19.19
C ALA A 160 -1.09 8.27 -20.62
N LEU A 161 -2.00 7.54 -21.27
CA LEU A 161 -2.58 7.94 -22.55
C LEU A 161 -3.44 9.20 -22.43
N ALA A 162 -4.29 9.31 -21.40
CA ALA A 162 -5.07 10.52 -21.14
C ALA A 162 -4.18 11.75 -20.87
N MET A 163 -2.97 11.55 -20.32
CA MET A 163 -1.92 12.55 -20.15
C MET A 163 -1.10 12.83 -21.42
N GLY A 164 -1.38 12.18 -22.54
CA GLY A 164 -0.68 12.36 -23.82
C GLY A 164 0.69 11.68 -23.92
N ALA A 165 0.98 10.67 -23.09
CA ALA A 165 2.25 9.94 -23.17
C ALA A 165 2.31 9.02 -24.40
N THR A 166 3.45 9.01 -25.09
CA THR A 166 3.77 8.00 -26.11
C THR A 166 4.15 6.69 -25.40
N LEU A 167 3.43 5.60 -25.70
CA LEU A 167 3.60 4.29 -25.07
C LEU A 167 3.95 3.20 -26.12
N GLU A 168 4.90 2.33 -25.79
CA GLU A 168 5.18 1.08 -26.52
C GLU A 168 4.93 -0.11 -25.59
N ILE A 169 3.96 -0.96 -25.90
CA ILE A 169 3.75 -2.23 -25.19
C ILE A 169 4.81 -3.26 -25.68
N VAL A 170 5.91 -3.35 -24.95
CA VAL A 170 7.00 -4.30 -25.22
C VAL A 170 6.52 -5.73 -24.99
N ILE A 171 5.78 -5.93 -23.89
CA ILE A 171 5.13 -7.18 -23.45
C ILE A 171 3.82 -6.79 -22.77
N GLY A 172 2.68 -7.31 -23.19
CA GLY A 172 1.39 -7.04 -22.57
C GLY A 172 0.54 -8.30 -22.41
N LEU A 173 -0.22 -8.40 -21.32
CA LEU A 173 -1.25 -9.41 -21.16
C LEU A 173 -2.49 -8.84 -20.48
N VAL A 174 -3.65 -9.36 -20.87
CA VAL A 174 -4.96 -9.05 -20.29
C VAL A 174 -5.61 -10.34 -19.82
N ILE A 175 -6.12 -10.32 -18.59
CA ILE A 175 -6.87 -11.44 -17.99
C ILE A 175 -8.36 -11.08 -18.02
N PRO A 176 -9.22 -11.87 -18.69
CA PRO A 176 -10.67 -11.66 -18.63
C PRO A 176 -11.22 -11.86 -17.23
N PHE A 177 -12.47 -11.45 -17.01
CA PHE A 177 -13.19 -11.75 -15.77
C PHE A 177 -14.19 -12.89 -15.98
N LYS A 178 -14.29 -13.79 -15.00
CA LYS A 178 -15.31 -14.83 -14.97
C LYS A 178 -16.67 -14.19 -14.65
N SER A 179 -17.67 -14.50 -15.48
CA SER A 179 -19.06 -14.08 -15.26
C SER A 179 -19.58 -14.62 -13.92
N ARG A 180 -20.61 -13.95 -13.36
CA ARG A 180 -21.24 -14.37 -12.11
C ARG A 180 -21.65 -15.85 -12.12
N ALA A 181 -22.29 -16.29 -13.21
CA ALA A 181 -22.73 -17.69 -13.37
C ALA A 181 -21.56 -18.70 -13.31
N GLN A 182 -20.45 -18.44 -14.02
CA GLN A 182 -19.26 -19.30 -13.99
C GLN A 182 -18.69 -19.43 -12.56
N VAL A 183 -18.56 -18.31 -11.84
CA VAL A 183 -17.98 -18.32 -10.49
C VAL A 183 -18.84 -19.11 -9.50
N PHE A 184 -20.17 -19.04 -9.58
CA PHE A 184 -21.04 -19.85 -8.74
C PHE A 184 -21.02 -21.34 -9.13
N ALA A 185 -21.00 -21.67 -10.42
CA ALA A 185 -20.88 -23.05 -10.90
C ALA A 185 -19.56 -23.73 -10.45
N GLU A 186 -18.43 -23.03 -10.54
CA GLU A 186 -17.13 -23.53 -10.07
C GLU A 186 -17.04 -23.64 -8.53
N SER A 187 -17.73 -22.73 -7.83
CA SER A 187 -17.73 -22.67 -6.37
C SER A 187 -18.67 -23.68 -5.72
N GLU A 188 -19.79 -24.02 -6.37
CA GLU A 188 -20.82 -24.87 -5.76
C GLU A 188 -20.30 -26.26 -5.34
N PRO A 189 -19.58 -27.05 -6.17
CA PRO A 189 -19.06 -28.35 -5.76
C PRO A 189 -18.10 -28.25 -4.56
N ARG A 190 -17.34 -27.14 -4.47
CA ARG A 190 -16.43 -26.85 -3.35
C ARG A 190 -17.24 -26.53 -2.09
N LEU A 191 -18.29 -25.72 -2.21
CA LEU A 191 -19.18 -25.33 -1.12
C LEU A 191 -20.01 -26.51 -0.60
N ARG A 192 -20.57 -27.35 -1.48
CA ARG A 192 -21.29 -28.59 -1.11
C ARG A 192 -20.39 -29.54 -0.32
N ARG A 193 -19.16 -29.79 -0.81
CA ARG A 193 -18.15 -30.60 -0.10
C ARG A 193 -17.77 -29.99 1.27
N TRP A 194 -17.61 -28.67 1.35
CA TRP A 194 -17.31 -27.98 2.62
C TRP A 194 -18.46 -28.05 3.63
N LYS A 195 -19.71 -27.82 3.20
CA LYS A 195 -20.91 -27.95 4.05
C LYS A 195 -21.02 -29.36 4.63
N ALA A 196 -20.86 -30.39 3.80
CA ALA A 196 -20.86 -31.79 4.25
C ALA A 196 -19.73 -32.09 5.25
N ALA A 197 -18.51 -31.59 4.99
CA ALA A 197 -17.38 -31.75 5.90
C ALA A 197 -17.57 -31.00 7.24
N LYS A 198 -18.22 -29.82 7.23
CA LYS A 198 -18.60 -29.07 8.44
C LYS A 198 -19.63 -29.85 9.26
N ALA A 199 -20.68 -30.36 8.63
CA ALA A 199 -21.71 -31.19 9.28
C ALA A 199 -21.12 -32.45 9.91
N LYS A 200 -20.28 -33.21 9.18
CA LYS A 200 -19.61 -34.42 9.71
C LYS A 200 -18.68 -34.11 10.90
N ARG A 201 -18.05 -32.93 10.92
CA ARG A 201 -17.24 -32.46 12.06
C ARG A 201 -18.09 -32.02 13.27
N ALA A 202 -19.26 -31.44 13.04
CA ALA A 202 -20.21 -31.11 14.10
C ALA A 202 -20.77 -32.39 14.76
N ALA A 203 -21.24 -33.35 13.95
CA ALA A 203 -21.72 -34.65 14.43
C ALA A 203 -20.65 -35.40 15.25
N LYS A 204 -19.39 -35.45 14.77
CA LYS A 204 -18.27 -36.05 15.53
C LYS A 204 -17.86 -35.27 16.80
N ARG A 205 -18.31 -34.02 16.97
CA ARG A 205 -18.16 -33.24 18.22
C ARG A 205 -19.33 -33.40 19.18
N ALA A 206 -20.45 -33.98 18.74
CA ALA A 206 -21.59 -34.34 19.60
C ALA A 206 -21.45 -35.75 20.22
N THR A 207 -20.37 -36.47 19.92
CA THR A 207 -20.05 -37.77 20.55
C THR A 207 -19.53 -37.54 21.97
N PRO A 208 -20.03 -38.24 23.01
CA PRO A 208 -19.97 -37.78 24.40
C PRO A 208 -18.64 -38.06 25.15
N MET A 209 -17.50 -37.72 24.55
CA MET A 209 -16.22 -37.64 25.26
C MET A 209 -15.46 -36.37 24.91
N LEU A 210 -14.90 -35.73 25.94
CA LEU A 210 -14.22 -34.44 25.89
C LEU A 210 -15.13 -33.27 25.44
N GLN A 211 -16.06 -32.89 26.33
CA GLN A 211 -16.35 -31.48 26.55
C GLN A 211 -15.04 -30.77 26.93
N ARG A 212 -14.25 -30.36 25.93
CA ARG A 212 -13.22 -29.34 26.15
C ARG A 212 -13.95 -28.08 26.58
N ALA A 213 -13.57 -27.53 27.73
CA ALA A 213 -14.09 -26.25 28.18
C ALA A 213 -14.05 -25.24 27.02
N LYS A 214 -15.22 -24.68 26.69
CA LYS A 214 -15.24 -23.31 26.17
C LYS A 214 -14.57 -22.46 27.25
N LEU A 215 -13.87 -21.39 26.87
CA LEU A 215 -13.94 -20.23 27.76
C LEU A 215 -15.41 -19.79 27.70
N ALA A 216 -16.16 -20.15 28.73
CA ALA A 216 -17.39 -19.47 29.02
C ALA A 216 -16.98 -18.08 29.52
N VAL A 217 -17.09 -17.09 28.64
CA VAL A 217 -17.54 -15.78 29.09
C VAL A 217 -19.02 -16.04 29.35
N ASP A 218 -19.42 -16.08 30.63
CA ASP A 218 -20.77 -16.50 31.00
C ASP A 218 -21.80 -15.46 30.54
N GLY A 219 -22.48 -15.82 29.46
CA GLY A 219 -23.50 -15.04 28.80
C GLY A 219 -24.18 -15.88 27.72
N GLU A 220 -25.49 -15.75 27.61
CA GLU A 220 -26.22 -16.12 26.41
C GLU A 220 -25.67 -15.33 25.20
N PRO A 221 -25.80 -15.82 23.96
CA PRO A 221 -25.45 -15.06 22.77
C PRO A 221 -26.49 -13.96 22.50
N GLY A 222 -26.47 -12.92 23.33
CA GLY A 222 -27.23 -11.69 23.11
C GLY A 222 -26.69 -10.85 21.95
N ASP A 223 -27.33 -9.72 21.68
CA ASP A 223 -26.99 -8.82 20.56
C ASP A 223 -25.60 -8.16 20.64
N ASP A 224 -24.83 -8.42 21.71
CA ASP A 224 -23.48 -7.93 21.98
C ASP A 224 -22.35 -8.65 21.20
N ASP A 225 -22.64 -9.66 20.36
CA ASP A 225 -21.62 -10.22 19.46
C ASP A 225 -21.29 -9.23 18.32
N VAL A 226 -20.41 -8.28 18.65
CA VAL A 226 -20.05 -7.07 17.87
C VAL A 226 -19.69 -7.36 16.40
N LEU A 227 -19.27 -8.60 16.09
CA LEU A 227 -18.84 -9.05 14.77
C LEU A 227 -19.88 -9.84 13.97
N VAL A 228 -21.15 -9.92 14.42
CA VAL A 228 -22.24 -10.48 13.61
C VAL A 228 -22.42 -9.65 12.32
N PRO A 229 -22.43 -10.28 11.13
CA PRO A 229 -22.83 -9.64 9.88
C PRO A 229 -24.22 -8.99 9.99
N PRO A 230 -24.38 -7.69 9.67
CA PRO A 230 -25.71 -7.08 9.62
C PRO A 230 -26.54 -7.77 8.54
N ALA A 231 -27.87 -7.81 8.68
CA ALA A 231 -28.76 -8.50 7.73
C ALA A 231 -28.62 -8.00 6.27
N ALA A 232 -28.17 -6.75 6.08
CA ALA A 232 -27.84 -6.17 4.78
C ALA A 232 -26.60 -6.82 4.10
N MET A 233 -25.76 -7.57 4.82
CA MET A 233 -24.63 -8.34 4.28
C MET A 233 -25.13 -9.63 3.63
N THR A 234 -26.02 -9.50 2.65
CA THR A 234 -26.51 -10.60 1.83
C THR A 234 -25.35 -11.25 1.07
N PHE A 235 -25.26 -12.58 1.14
CA PHE A 235 -24.35 -13.37 0.31
C PHE A 235 -25.16 -14.31 -0.60
N PRO A 236 -24.97 -14.26 -1.93
CA PRO A 236 -24.09 -13.34 -2.64
C PRO A 236 -24.61 -11.88 -2.58
N PRO A 237 -23.74 -10.87 -2.79
CA PRO A 237 -24.20 -9.48 -2.91
C PRO A 237 -25.20 -9.34 -4.07
N PRO A 238 -26.00 -8.27 -4.13
CA PRO A 238 -26.87 -7.99 -5.27
C PRO A 238 -26.13 -8.13 -6.61
N ASP A 239 -26.87 -8.43 -7.68
CA ASP A 239 -26.28 -8.32 -9.02
C ASP A 239 -26.45 -6.89 -9.51
N HIS A 240 -25.34 -6.28 -9.91
CA HIS A 240 -25.27 -4.90 -10.40
C HIS A 240 -25.10 -4.85 -11.93
N GLY A 241 -25.31 -5.97 -12.63
CA GLY A 241 -25.12 -6.07 -14.09
C GLY A 241 -23.64 -6.06 -14.49
N ASP A 242 -22.74 -6.35 -13.56
CA ASP A 242 -21.30 -6.36 -13.80
C ASP A 242 -20.88 -7.50 -14.74
N ARG A 243 -19.92 -7.20 -15.64
CA ARG A 243 -19.34 -8.19 -16.58
C ARG A 243 -18.63 -9.38 -15.92
N GLY A 244 -18.48 -9.36 -14.59
CA GLY A 244 -17.84 -10.41 -13.78
C GLY A 244 -18.17 -10.24 -12.30
N TYR A 245 -17.92 -11.28 -11.50
CA TYR A 245 -18.25 -11.27 -10.07
C TYR A 245 -17.22 -10.51 -9.23
N ARG A 246 -17.65 -9.69 -8.25
CA ARG A 246 -16.79 -8.93 -7.32
C ARG A 246 -16.68 -9.61 -5.93
N PRO A 247 -15.74 -10.56 -5.70
CA PRO A 247 -15.74 -11.36 -4.48
C PRO A 247 -15.41 -10.61 -3.17
N MET A 248 -14.89 -9.38 -3.22
CA MET A 248 -14.59 -8.57 -2.02
C MET A 248 -15.62 -7.48 -1.70
N GLU A 249 -16.64 -7.27 -2.55
CA GLU A 249 -17.59 -6.16 -2.41
C GLU A 249 -18.39 -6.20 -1.10
N SER A 250 -18.99 -7.34 -0.76
CA SER A 250 -19.71 -7.52 0.51
C SER A 250 -18.83 -7.26 1.73
N PHE A 251 -17.52 -7.53 1.65
CA PHE A 251 -16.58 -7.25 2.74
C PHE A 251 -16.25 -5.76 2.85
N ALA A 252 -16.11 -5.05 1.72
CA ALA A 252 -15.92 -3.60 1.72
C ALA A 252 -17.12 -2.88 2.35
N ILE A 253 -18.35 -3.27 1.96
CA ILE A 253 -19.60 -2.79 2.56
C ILE A 253 -19.65 -3.12 4.06
N PHE A 254 -19.38 -4.37 4.44
CA PHE A 254 -19.37 -4.81 5.85
C PHE A 254 -18.43 -3.97 6.72
N VAL A 255 -17.18 -3.77 6.30
CA VAL A 255 -16.20 -3.01 7.08
C VAL A 255 -16.58 -1.52 7.16
N ARG A 256 -17.19 -0.94 6.11
CA ARG A 256 -17.72 0.42 6.16
C ARG A 256 -18.84 0.54 7.20
N GLN A 257 -19.84 -0.35 7.15
CA GLN A 257 -20.96 -0.35 8.09
C GLN A 257 -20.51 -0.64 9.53
N LEU A 258 -19.56 -1.58 9.74
CA LEU A 258 -18.99 -1.88 11.05
C LEU A 258 -18.24 -0.67 11.63
N ARG A 259 -17.50 0.10 10.82
CA ARG A 259 -16.82 1.32 11.28
C ARG A 259 -17.80 2.42 11.70
N LEU A 260 -19.00 2.50 11.11
CA LEU A 260 -20.02 3.48 11.49
C LEU A 260 -20.64 3.21 12.87
N LYS A 261 -20.56 1.97 13.39
CA LYS A 261 -20.99 1.65 14.77
C LYS A 261 -20.12 2.28 15.87
N PHE A 262 -18.98 2.88 15.54
CA PHE A 262 -17.98 3.31 16.53
C PHE A 262 -17.54 4.77 16.36
N LYS A 263 -17.30 5.46 17.48
CA LYS A 263 -16.71 6.80 17.53
C LYS A 263 -15.36 6.83 16.79
N ARG A 264 -15.15 7.79 15.87
CA ARG A 264 -13.85 7.97 15.16
C ARG A 264 -12.69 8.07 16.17
N LYS A 265 -11.52 7.53 15.81
CA LYS A 265 -10.31 7.40 16.66
C LYS A 265 -10.45 6.49 17.91
N SER A 266 -11.57 5.80 18.14
CA SER A 266 -11.68 4.77 19.20
C SER A 266 -10.99 3.45 18.84
N LEU A 267 -10.64 2.63 19.83
CA LEU A 267 -10.00 1.33 19.62
C LEU A 267 -10.83 0.38 18.71
N PRO A 268 -12.16 0.21 18.88
CA PRO A 268 -12.97 -0.59 17.96
C PRO A 268 -13.01 -0.02 16.52
N PHE A 269 -13.03 1.32 16.37
CA PHE A 269 -13.01 1.97 15.06
C PHE A 269 -11.70 1.71 14.31
N GLU A 270 -10.57 1.87 14.98
CA GLU A 270 -9.24 1.62 14.40
C GLU A 270 -8.99 0.11 14.18
N PHE A 271 -9.56 -0.77 15.02
CA PHE A 271 -9.57 -2.22 14.78
C PHE A 271 -10.37 -2.60 13.53
N ALA A 272 -11.60 -2.08 13.36
CA ALA A 272 -12.40 -2.34 12.16
C ALA A 272 -11.72 -1.81 10.87
N LYS A 273 -11.07 -0.65 10.95
CA LYS A 273 -10.21 -0.09 9.88
C LYS A 273 -9.00 -0.99 9.58
N LEU A 274 -8.35 -1.54 10.61
CA LEU A 274 -7.25 -2.51 10.45
C LEU A 274 -7.72 -3.83 9.81
N VAL A 275 -8.92 -4.31 10.14
CA VAL A 275 -9.54 -5.48 9.47
C VAL A 275 -9.74 -5.21 7.98
N GLY A 276 -10.26 -4.03 7.60
CA GLY A 276 -10.41 -3.61 6.21
C GLY A 276 -9.11 -3.60 5.42
N ASN A 277 -8.13 -2.81 5.88
CA ASN A 277 -6.81 -2.71 5.25
C ASN A 277 -6.05 -4.05 5.28
N GLY A 278 -6.34 -4.90 6.27
CA GLY A 278 -5.80 -6.23 6.43
C GLY A 278 -6.13 -7.17 5.27
N LEU A 279 -7.31 -7.06 4.64
CA LEU A 279 -7.67 -7.93 3.50
C LEU A 279 -6.76 -7.67 2.29
N TYR A 280 -6.46 -6.41 1.96
CA TYR A 280 -5.49 -6.05 0.92
C TYR A 280 -4.08 -6.57 1.29
N GLY A 281 -3.68 -6.44 2.56
CA GLY A 281 -2.46 -7.07 3.07
C GLY A 281 -2.43 -8.59 2.91
N LYS A 282 -3.59 -9.27 2.87
CA LYS A 282 -3.71 -10.70 2.59
C LYS A 282 -3.67 -11.02 1.09
N THR A 283 -4.26 -10.19 0.22
CA THR A 283 -4.11 -10.41 -1.24
C THR A 283 -2.64 -10.35 -1.65
N GLY A 284 -1.85 -9.43 -1.07
CA GLY A 284 -0.39 -9.36 -1.26
C GLY A 284 0.48 -10.28 -0.38
N GLN A 285 -0.09 -11.22 0.41
CA GLN A 285 0.68 -12.00 1.39
C GLN A 285 1.51 -13.13 0.76
N GLY A 286 2.76 -13.27 1.21
CA GLY A 286 3.63 -14.40 0.92
C GLY A 286 4.40 -14.26 -0.39
N PHE A 287 4.51 -13.02 -0.88
CA PHE A 287 4.83 -12.70 -2.27
C PHE A 287 6.19 -12.04 -2.50
N LYS A 288 6.91 -11.77 -1.41
CA LYS A 288 8.18 -11.03 -1.41
C LYS A 288 9.27 -11.70 -0.59
N GLY A 289 9.22 -13.04 -0.48
CA GLY A 289 10.16 -13.86 0.31
C GLY A 289 10.26 -13.50 1.80
N LYS A 290 9.38 -12.64 2.32
CA LYS A 290 9.55 -12.02 3.64
C LYS A 290 9.59 -13.06 4.75
N GLY A 291 10.69 -13.09 5.47
CA GLY A 291 10.78 -13.79 6.75
C GLY A 291 9.98 -13.07 7.84
N ALA A 292 9.42 -13.84 8.77
CA ALA A 292 8.95 -13.39 10.07
C ALA A 292 9.44 -14.34 11.16
N PHE A 293 9.43 -13.92 12.41
CA PHE A 293 9.61 -14.86 13.52
C PHE A 293 8.40 -15.80 13.60
N GLY A 294 8.65 -17.10 13.64
CA GLY A 294 7.62 -18.12 13.83
C GLY A 294 7.65 -18.65 15.27
N PRO A 295 6.70 -18.27 16.15
CA PRO A 295 6.70 -18.68 17.56
C PRO A 295 6.73 -20.20 17.79
N LYS A 296 6.19 -21.01 16.86
CA LYS A 296 6.24 -22.47 16.95
C LYS A 296 7.62 -23.05 16.60
N GLN A 297 8.42 -22.32 15.82
CA GLN A 297 9.73 -22.75 15.33
C GLN A 297 10.90 -22.09 16.08
N MET A 298 10.64 -21.05 16.88
CA MET A 298 11.64 -20.17 17.51
C MET A 298 12.68 -19.61 16.52
N GLY A 299 12.32 -19.53 15.25
CA GLY A 299 13.20 -19.22 14.12
C GLY A 299 12.56 -18.27 13.13
N THR A 300 13.34 -17.85 12.12
CA THR A 300 12.79 -17.10 10.98
C THR A 300 12.11 -18.08 10.03
N VAL A 301 10.81 -17.90 9.78
CA VAL A 301 10.05 -18.65 8.78
C VAL A 301 9.67 -17.73 7.63
N VAL A 302 9.75 -18.21 6.39
CA VAL A 302 9.22 -17.47 5.24
C VAL A 302 7.70 -17.40 5.37
N ILE A 303 7.13 -16.20 5.29
CA ILE A 303 5.69 -16.00 5.29
C ILE A 303 5.14 -16.65 4.02
N GLY A 304 4.40 -17.75 4.17
CA GLY A 304 3.64 -18.36 3.08
C GLY A 304 2.40 -17.54 2.68
N PRO A 305 1.77 -17.86 1.55
CA PRO A 305 0.57 -17.18 1.07
C PRO A 305 -0.65 -17.48 1.96
N SER A 306 -1.64 -16.60 1.87
CA SER A 306 -2.95 -16.79 2.48
C SER A 306 -3.92 -17.48 1.52
N ARG A 307 -5.12 -17.85 2.01
CA ARG A 307 -6.20 -18.42 1.17
C ARG A 307 -6.81 -17.44 0.16
N VAL A 308 -6.49 -16.15 0.26
CA VAL A 308 -7.00 -15.07 -0.61
C VAL A 308 -5.85 -14.30 -1.27
N SER A 309 -4.64 -14.87 -1.27
CA SER A 309 -3.47 -14.23 -1.86
C SER A 309 -3.54 -14.32 -3.38
N GLU A 310 -3.40 -13.17 -4.04
CA GLU A 310 -3.65 -12.96 -5.46
C GLU A 310 -2.96 -11.65 -5.92
N PRO A 311 -1.83 -11.69 -6.66
CA PRO A 311 -1.07 -10.50 -7.03
C PRO A 311 -1.69 -9.72 -8.18
N ALA A 312 -2.48 -10.36 -9.05
CA ALA A 312 -3.11 -9.64 -10.13
C ALA A 312 -4.07 -8.62 -9.50
N ILE A 313 -4.90 -9.06 -8.55
CA ILE A 313 -5.73 -8.16 -7.73
C ILE A 313 -4.86 -7.21 -6.89
N ALA A 314 -3.80 -7.67 -6.21
CA ALA A 314 -2.99 -6.77 -5.36
C ALA A 314 -2.28 -5.66 -6.17
N ALA A 315 -1.75 -5.97 -7.36
CA ALA A 315 -1.12 -5.00 -8.26
C ALA A 315 -2.16 -4.09 -8.90
N LEU A 316 -3.31 -4.61 -9.34
CA LEU A 316 -4.41 -3.82 -9.90
C LEU A 316 -5.00 -2.84 -8.88
N VAL A 317 -5.22 -3.27 -7.64
CA VAL A 317 -5.66 -2.40 -6.53
C VAL A 317 -4.64 -1.29 -6.29
N CYS A 318 -3.34 -1.63 -6.24
CA CYS A 318 -2.28 -0.66 -6.01
C CYS A 318 -2.14 0.34 -7.18
N GLY A 319 -2.19 -0.13 -8.42
CA GLY A 319 -2.13 0.69 -9.63
C GLY A 319 -3.38 1.54 -9.86
N PHE A 320 -4.57 1.04 -9.53
CA PHE A 320 -5.81 1.84 -9.57
C PHE A 320 -5.78 2.98 -8.56
N VAL A 321 -5.29 2.76 -7.34
CA VAL A 321 -5.11 3.84 -6.35
C VAL A 321 -4.06 4.86 -6.83
N ARG A 322 -2.92 4.42 -7.37
CA ARG A 322 -1.92 5.32 -8.00
C ARG A 322 -2.53 6.14 -9.14
N ALA A 323 -3.24 5.51 -10.06
CA ALA A 323 -3.90 6.19 -11.18
C ALA A 323 -5.01 7.14 -10.72
N THR A 324 -5.74 6.83 -9.65
CA THR A 324 -6.75 7.74 -9.09
C THR A 324 -6.09 9.00 -8.54
N MET A 325 -5.05 8.86 -7.71
CA MET A 325 -4.30 10.02 -7.19
C MET A 325 -3.58 10.80 -8.29
N GLY A 326 -2.96 10.10 -9.24
CA GLY A 326 -2.27 10.69 -10.39
C GLY A 326 -3.21 11.54 -11.26
N GLU A 327 -4.43 11.07 -11.52
CA GLU A 327 -5.43 11.84 -12.26
C GLU A 327 -5.87 13.10 -11.49
N VAL A 328 -6.03 13.00 -10.16
CA VAL A 328 -6.37 14.14 -9.30
C VAL A 328 -5.28 15.22 -9.34
N VAL A 329 -4.00 14.86 -9.19
CA VAL A 329 -2.90 15.85 -9.23
C VAL A 329 -2.62 16.37 -10.64
N TRP A 330 -2.79 15.55 -11.68
CA TRP A 330 -2.68 15.99 -13.08
C TRP A 330 -3.76 17.02 -13.46
N LYS A 331 -4.97 16.90 -12.88
CA LYS A 331 -6.10 17.82 -13.14
C LYS A 331 -6.16 19.03 -12.21
N LEU A 332 -5.12 19.30 -11.42
CA LEU A 332 -5.00 20.55 -10.67
C LEU A 332 -4.89 21.76 -11.63
N PRO A 333 -5.48 22.92 -11.29
CA PRO A 333 -5.44 24.10 -12.15
C PRO A 333 -4.03 24.68 -12.29
N PRO A 334 -3.71 25.44 -13.36
CA PRO A 334 -2.41 26.07 -13.54
C PRO A 334 -1.98 26.89 -12.32
N GLY A 335 -0.71 26.73 -11.91
CA GLY A 335 -0.15 27.38 -10.72
C GLY A 335 -0.45 26.68 -9.38
N ALA A 336 -1.34 25.68 -9.34
CA ALA A 336 -1.56 24.90 -8.13
C ALA A 336 -0.36 23.96 -7.84
N LYS A 337 0.04 23.91 -6.57
CA LYS A 337 1.13 23.07 -6.06
C LYS A 337 0.61 21.90 -5.21
N VAL A 338 1.33 20.79 -5.27
CA VAL A 338 1.32 19.69 -4.30
C VAL A 338 2.60 19.82 -3.45
N LEU A 339 2.50 19.69 -2.14
CA LEU A 339 3.68 19.69 -1.24
C LEU A 339 4.17 18.28 -0.95
N SER A 340 3.23 17.36 -0.77
CA SER A 340 3.49 15.96 -0.41
C SER A 340 2.34 15.09 -0.89
N LEU A 341 2.65 13.92 -1.43
CA LEU A 341 1.68 12.87 -1.74
C LEU A 341 2.20 11.56 -1.18
N THR A 342 1.35 10.76 -0.55
CA THR A 342 1.69 9.42 -0.05
C THR A 342 0.48 8.50 -0.13
N THR A 343 0.59 7.46 -0.98
CA THR A 343 -0.39 6.39 -1.18
C THR A 343 -1.74 6.87 -1.72
N ASP A 344 -2.53 7.49 -0.86
CA ASP A 344 -3.92 7.86 -1.01
C ASP A 344 -4.24 9.26 -0.47
N GLY A 345 -3.27 9.89 0.21
CA GLY A 345 -3.37 11.27 0.69
C GLY A 345 -2.43 12.23 -0.06
N ALA A 346 -2.90 13.46 -0.28
CA ALA A 346 -2.07 14.55 -0.81
C ALA A 346 -2.36 15.89 -0.10
N LEU A 347 -1.29 16.62 0.22
CA LEU A 347 -1.33 17.99 0.74
C LEU A 347 -1.11 18.97 -0.42
N MET A 348 -2.12 19.77 -0.74
CA MET A 348 -2.18 20.57 -1.96
C MET A 348 -2.75 21.97 -1.73
N SER A 349 -2.49 22.89 -2.66
CA SER A 349 -2.92 24.30 -2.60
C SER A 349 -4.42 24.55 -2.86
N VAL A 350 -5.20 23.50 -3.15
CA VAL A 350 -6.59 23.54 -3.61
C VAL A 350 -7.49 22.75 -2.64
N PRO A 351 -8.63 23.32 -2.18
CA PRO A 351 -9.61 22.60 -1.36
C PRO A 351 -10.15 21.33 -2.04
N THR A 352 -10.44 20.28 -1.27
CA THR A 352 -10.92 19.00 -1.84
C THR A 352 -12.28 19.11 -2.54
N ASN A 353 -13.13 20.08 -2.17
CA ASN A 353 -14.39 20.39 -2.82
C ASN A 353 -14.26 21.25 -4.09
N GLN A 354 -13.04 21.67 -4.46
CA GLN A 354 -12.73 22.41 -5.69
C GLN A 354 -11.93 21.56 -6.70
N LEU A 355 -11.70 20.27 -6.41
CA LEU A 355 -10.93 19.38 -7.28
C LEU A 355 -11.73 18.94 -8.51
N ASN A 356 -11.06 18.88 -9.66
CA ASN A 356 -11.65 18.37 -10.89
C ASN A 356 -11.68 16.83 -10.91
N LEU A 357 -12.65 16.26 -10.20
CA LEU A 357 -12.86 14.81 -10.11
C LEU A 357 -13.63 14.22 -11.32
N THR A 358 -13.79 14.97 -12.41
CA THR A 358 -14.53 14.53 -13.61
C THR A 358 -13.73 13.60 -14.53
N GLY A 359 -12.53 13.21 -14.12
CA GLY A 359 -11.67 12.29 -14.86
C GLY A 359 -12.21 10.86 -14.98
N THR A 360 -11.65 10.05 -15.86
CA THR A 360 -12.15 8.70 -16.15
C THR A 360 -11.81 7.72 -15.04
N ILE A 361 -10.63 7.84 -14.42
CA ILE A 361 -10.25 6.99 -13.28
C ILE A 361 -11.03 7.43 -12.03
N SER A 362 -11.13 8.74 -11.81
CA SER A 362 -11.87 9.38 -10.70
C SER A 362 -13.36 9.01 -10.72
N ARG A 363 -14.03 9.10 -11.88
CA ARG A 363 -15.43 8.65 -12.01
C ARG A 363 -15.62 7.16 -11.71
N ARG A 364 -14.68 6.30 -12.10
CA ARG A 364 -14.72 4.87 -11.74
C ARG A 364 -14.49 4.66 -10.24
N TYR A 365 -13.63 5.45 -9.60
CA TYR A 365 -13.43 5.38 -8.16
C TYR A 365 -14.69 5.86 -7.41
N GLN A 366 -15.28 7.00 -7.80
CA GLN A 366 -16.54 7.49 -7.22
C GLN A 366 -17.67 6.47 -7.37
N ALA A 367 -17.86 5.88 -8.55
CA ALA A 367 -18.88 4.85 -8.78
C ALA A 367 -18.70 3.57 -7.93
N LEU A 368 -17.56 3.39 -7.27
CA LEU A 368 -17.31 2.33 -6.29
C LEU A 368 -17.50 2.81 -4.86
N VAL A 369 -17.18 4.08 -4.57
CA VAL A 369 -17.59 4.75 -3.32
C VAL A 369 -19.11 4.74 -3.21
N ASP A 370 -19.82 5.05 -4.28
CA ASP A 370 -21.29 4.99 -4.36
C ASP A 370 -21.88 3.60 -4.05
N ARG A 371 -21.08 2.53 -4.21
CA ARG A 371 -21.47 1.13 -3.90
C ARG A 371 -21.09 0.71 -2.48
N VAL A 372 -19.97 1.18 -1.93
CA VAL A 372 -19.48 0.77 -0.57
C VAL A 372 -19.83 1.76 0.54
N ALA A 373 -20.11 3.01 0.19
CA ALA A 373 -20.49 4.12 1.06
C ALA A 373 -21.32 5.17 0.27
N PRO A 374 -22.58 4.84 -0.09
CA PRO A 374 -23.44 5.69 -0.91
C PRO A 374 -23.54 7.14 -0.40
N GLY A 375 -23.52 8.11 -1.30
CA GLY A 375 -23.66 9.53 -0.97
C GLY A 375 -22.44 10.18 -0.31
N THR A 376 -21.26 9.55 -0.40
CA THR A 376 -20.00 10.13 0.10
C THR A 376 -19.03 10.44 -1.04
N SER A 377 -18.18 11.45 -0.86
CA SER A 377 -17.15 11.84 -1.83
C SER A 377 -15.99 10.84 -1.86
N MET A 378 -15.42 10.62 -3.04
CA MET A 378 -14.15 9.91 -3.18
C MET A 378 -12.98 10.59 -2.47
N MET A 379 -13.04 11.89 -2.19
CA MET A 379 -12.03 12.63 -1.41
C MET A 379 -12.59 13.06 -0.05
N GLU A 380 -12.00 12.59 1.05
CA GLU A 380 -12.24 13.07 2.42
C GLU A 380 -11.27 14.22 2.75
N ALA A 381 -11.79 15.39 3.10
CA ALA A 381 -11.01 16.47 3.72
C ALA A 381 -10.55 16.05 5.13
N LYS A 382 -9.30 16.35 5.49
CA LYS A 382 -8.64 15.72 6.64
C LYS A 382 -7.90 16.69 7.54
N HIS A 383 -7.09 17.58 6.97
CA HIS A 383 -6.40 18.67 7.68
C HIS A 383 -6.32 19.93 6.79
N GLN A 384 -6.09 21.08 7.43
CA GLN A 384 -5.84 22.36 6.77
C GLN A 384 -4.81 23.14 7.59
N VAL A 385 -3.83 23.75 6.93
CA VAL A 385 -2.64 24.37 7.56
C VAL A 385 -2.15 25.55 6.71
N ARG A 386 -1.42 26.50 7.32
CA ARG A 386 -0.92 27.71 6.62
C ARG A 386 0.54 27.60 6.19
N GLN A 387 1.37 26.92 6.97
CA GLN A 387 2.76 26.66 6.59
C GLN A 387 3.24 25.33 7.16
N VAL A 388 3.99 24.55 6.37
CA VAL A 388 4.55 23.25 6.78
C VAL A 388 6.00 23.11 6.39
N PHE A 389 6.73 22.28 7.12
CA PHE A 389 8.08 21.82 6.77
C PHE A 389 8.01 20.42 6.14
N ILE A 390 8.51 20.27 4.91
CA ILE A 390 8.60 18.99 4.19
C ILE A 390 10.07 18.55 4.12
N PRO A 391 10.56 17.68 5.02
CA PRO A 391 11.94 17.18 4.95
C PRO A 391 12.12 16.16 3.83
N ARG A 392 11.09 15.32 3.57
CA ARG A 392 11.13 14.20 2.63
C ARG A 392 9.75 13.55 2.51
N THR A 393 9.60 12.54 1.65
CA THR A 393 8.43 11.66 1.62
C THR A 393 8.05 11.15 3.01
N ARG A 394 6.76 11.25 3.38
CA ARG A 394 6.21 10.91 4.72
C ARG A 394 6.71 11.80 5.87
N GLY A 395 7.45 12.86 5.58
CA GLY A 395 7.69 13.98 6.47
C GLY A 395 6.72 15.12 6.19
N CYS A 396 6.08 15.65 7.22
CA CYS A 396 5.32 16.90 7.16
C CYS A 396 5.10 17.39 8.59
N PHE A 397 5.61 18.58 8.94
CA PHE A 397 5.46 19.19 10.27
C PHE A 397 4.78 20.55 10.12
N THR A 398 3.88 20.92 11.02
CA THR A 398 3.19 22.22 10.93
C THR A 398 4.04 23.33 11.52
N ILE A 399 4.36 24.34 10.71
CA ILE A 399 5.00 25.58 11.14
C ILE A 399 3.92 26.57 11.58
N GLU A 400 2.86 26.75 10.77
CA GLU A 400 1.74 27.65 11.02
C GLU A 400 0.40 26.93 10.78
N ARG A 401 -0.48 26.96 11.79
CA ARG A 401 -1.84 26.38 11.73
C ARG A 401 -2.80 27.33 11.00
N ASP A 402 -3.85 26.79 10.37
CA ASP A 402 -4.95 27.61 9.85
C ASP A 402 -6.07 27.66 10.90
N GLY A 403 -6.11 28.72 11.69
CA GLY A 403 -7.03 28.86 12.82
C GLY A 403 -7.04 27.63 13.75
N ASP A 404 -8.23 27.13 14.04
CA ASP A 404 -8.44 25.98 14.93
C ASP A 404 -8.14 24.61 14.30
N HIS A 405 -7.76 24.52 13.02
CA HIS A 405 -7.46 23.24 12.39
C HIS A 405 -6.27 22.51 13.07
N GLN A 406 -6.39 21.19 13.21
CA GLN A 406 -5.41 20.33 13.91
C GLN A 406 -4.09 20.27 13.13
N ALA A 407 -2.96 20.42 13.82
CA ALA A 407 -1.64 20.36 13.20
C ALA A 407 -1.34 18.97 12.60
N ILE A 408 -0.68 18.98 11.45
CA ILE A 408 -0.11 17.81 10.77
C ILE A 408 1.29 17.55 11.35
N CYS A 409 1.51 16.36 11.93
CA CYS A 409 2.83 15.85 12.28
C CYS A 409 3.06 14.42 11.76
N ALA A 410 3.51 14.32 10.51
CA ALA A 410 3.98 13.08 9.90
C ALA A 410 5.49 12.94 10.13
N LYS A 411 5.88 12.19 11.16
CA LYS A 411 7.26 12.13 11.72
C LYS A 411 8.31 11.39 10.87
N ALA A 412 8.01 11.04 9.61
CA ALA A 412 8.90 10.29 8.69
C ALA A 412 9.48 8.94 9.21
N GLY A 413 8.95 8.40 10.32
CA GLY A 413 9.44 7.17 10.98
C GLY A 413 10.15 7.38 12.32
N HIS A 414 10.44 8.64 12.68
CA HIS A 414 10.98 9.02 13.98
C HIS A 414 9.89 9.11 15.05
N LYS A 415 10.31 9.21 16.32
CA LYS A 415 9.49 9.63 17.46
C LYS A 415 10.07 10.91 18.06
N VAL A 416 9.20 11.67 18.72
CA VAL A 416 9.60 12.74 19.63
C VAL A 416 10.31 12.12 20.84
N VAL A 417 11.47 12.68 21.20
CA VAL A 417 12.16 12.36 22.46
C VAL A 417 11.70 13.36 23.50
N ILE A 418 11.03 12.87 24.53
CA ILE A 418 10.64 13.64 25.72
C ILE A 418 11.79 13.48 26.72
N PRO A 419 12.42 14.57 27.20
CA PRO A 419 13.45 14.50 28.25
C PRO A 419 12.92 13.92 29.56
N ASP A 420 13.75 13.19 30.31
CA ASP A 420 13.36 12.58 31.59
C ASP A 420 13.10 13.62 32.70
N ASP A 421 13.69 14.81 32.58
CA ASP A 421 13.51 15.99 33.43
C ASP A 421 12.39 16.93 32.95
N ALA A 422 11.69 16.60 31.86
CA ALA A 422 10.61 17.42 31.34
C ALA A 422 9.42 17.49 32.32
N SER A 423 8.99 18.72 32.65
CA SER A 423 7.82 18.96 33.50
C SER A 423 6.54 18.37 32.90
N GLU A 424 5.55 18.06 33.74
CA GLU A 424 4.28 17.45 33.28
C GLU A 424 3.60 18.27 32.17
N ALA A 425 3.69 19.60 32.22
CA ALA A 425 3.19 20.50 31.20
C ALA A 425 3.93 20.34 29.85
N GLU A 426 5.25 20.20 29.87
CA GLU A 426 6.04 19.96 28.65
C GLU A 426 5.81 18.53 28.11
N GLN A 427 5.70 17.53 29.00
CA GLN A 427 5.32 16.18 28.59
C GLN A 427 3.92 16.12 27.96
N ALA A 428 2.97 16.94 28.44
CA ALA A 428 1.66 17.08 27.85
C ALA A 428 1.72 17.79 26.48
N ARG A 429 2.50 18.89 26.37
CA ARG A 429 2.72 19.63 25.13
C ARG A 429 3.32 18.74 24.04
N LEU A 430 4.40 18.02 24.34
CA LEU A 430 5.07 17.09 23.43
C LEU A 430 4.23 15.85 23.05
N ARG A 431 3.03 15.70 23.60
CA ARG A 431 2.03 14.68 23.21
C ARG A 431 0.88 15.23 22.36
N THR A 432 0.82 16.54 22.10
CA THR A 432 -0.13 17.12 21.11
C THR A 432 0.53 17.21 19.72
N PRO A 433 -0.23 17.14 18.61
CA PRO A 433 0.34 17.26 17.25
C PRO A 433 1.12 18.56 17.00
N GLU A 434 0.79 19.62 17.74
CA GLU A 434 1.44 20.93 17.70
C GLU A 434 2.82 20.86 18.37
N GLY A 435 2.92 20.34 19.61
CA GLY A 435 4.21 20.14 20.27
C GLY A 435 5.08 19.08 19.59
N GLU A 436 4.47 18.03 19.03
CA GLU A 436 5.20 17.08 18.17
C GLU A 436 5.72 17.73 16.89
N SER A 437 4.98 18.67 16.28
CA SER A 437 5.46 19.40 15.09
C SER A 437 6.63 20.33 15.44
N ASP A 438 6.49 21.10 16.52
CA ASP A 438 7.52 22.01 17.03
C ASP A 438 8.83 21.27 17.33
N TRP A 439 8.75 20.13 18.03
CA TRP A 439 9.92 19.30 18.31
C TRP A 439 10.58 18.77 17.03
N MET A 440 9.80 18.28 16.06
CA MET A 440 10.33 17.80 14.78
C MET A 440 10.94 18.92 13.92
N ILE A 441 10.44 20.16 14.03
CA ILE A 441 11.02 21.34 13.38
C ILE A 441 12.32 21.75 14.06
N ARG A 442 12.37 21.81 15.40
CA ARG A 442 13.61 22.09 16.15
C ARG A 442 14.69 21.05 15.85
N LEU A 443 14.32 19.78 15.74
CA LEU A 443 15.20 18.72 15.22
C LEU A 443 15.66 19.02 13.78
N ALA A 444 14.74 19.36 12.86
CA ALA A 444 15.08 19.67 11.48
C ALA A 444 16.08 20.84 11.35
N LEU A 445 15.88 21.92 12.12
CA LEU A 445 16.77 23.08 12.15
C LEU A 445 18.14 22.75 12.76
N SER A 446 18.17 22.08 13.91
CA SER A 446 19.41 21.80 14.66
C SER A 446 20.24 20.63 14.13
N ARG A 447 19.68 19.74 13.30
CA ARG A 447 20.28 18.44 12.93
C ARG A 447 21.74 18.50 12.46
N ALA A 448 22.54 17.54 12.93
CA ALA A 448 23.94 17.35 12.52
C ALA A 448 24.09 16.12 11.58
N PRO A 449 25.09 16.10 10.68
CA PRO A 449 25.34 14.94 9.82
C PRO A 449 25.63 13.69 10.65
N GLY A 450 25.06 12.54 10.25
CA GLY A 450 25.21 11.27 10.98
C GLY A 450 24.56 11.21 12.38
N GLN A 451 23.85 12.27 12.83
CA GLN A 451 23.19 12.31 14.13
C GLN A 451 22.22 11.12 14.32
N LYS A 452 22.11 10.65 15.56
CA LYS A 452 21.11 9.68 15.99
C LYS A 452 20.30 10.22 17.17
N LEU A 453 19.17 9.57 17.42
CA LEU A 453 18.29 9.83 18.57
C LEU A 453 18.02 8.54 19.34
N PRO A 454 17.90 8.59 20.68
CA PRO A 454 17.35 7.49 21.45
C PRO A 454 15.85 7.34 21.12
N GLN A 455 15.45 6.16 20.64
CA GLN A 455 14.06 5.88 20.32
C GLN A 455 13.58 4.62 21.06
N GLU A 456 12.54 4.76 21.87
CA GLU A 456 11.82 3.61 22.42
C GLU A 456 11.24 2.73 21.31
N SER A 457 11.45 1.43 21.42
CA SER A 457 10.77 0.40 20.64
C SER A 457 10.38 -0.75 21.56
N PHE A 458 9.38 -1.56 21.20
CA PHE A 458 9.17 -2.82 21.94
C PHE A 458 10.34 -3.79 21.67
N PHE A 459 10.63 -4.68 22.62
CA PHE A 459 11.43 -5.87 22.31
C PHE A 459 10.78 -6.66 21.16
N SER A 460 11.56 -7.31 20.31
CA SER A 460 10.95 -8.06 19.22
C SER A 460 10.24 -9.31 19.77
N LEU A 461 9.24 -9.81 19.06
CA LEU A 461 8.51 -11.02 19.47
C LEU A 461 9.44 -12.25 19.60
N ARG A 462 10.60 -12.24 18.94
CA ARG A 462 11.68 -13.22 19.14
C ARG A 462 12.26 -13.10 20.55
N ASP A 463 12.65 -11.89 20.93
CA ASP A 463 13.37 -11.61 22.18
C ASP A 463 12.44 -11.84 23.39
N GLN A 464 11.18 -11.40 23.29
CA GLN A 464 10.14 -11.65 24.30
C GLN A 464 9.95 -13.16 24.54
N LEU A 465 9.75 -13.94 23.48
CA LEU A 465 9.48 -15.39 23.60
C LEU A 465 10.72 -16.25 23.90
N LEU A 466 11.93 -15.79 23.57
CA LEU A 466 13.16 -16.51 23.94
C LEU A 466 13.53 -16.32 25.42
N ASN A 467 13.29 -15.14 25.98
CA ASN A 467 13.69 -14.81 27.35
C ASN A 467 12.52 -14.87 28.37
N GLY A 468 11.29 -15.17 27.91
CA GLY A 468 10.10 -15.19 28.76
C GLY A 468 9.66 -13.81 29.26
N TRP A 469 9.96 -12.75 28.51
CA TRP A 469 9.61 -11.37 28.88
C TRP A 469 8.18 -11.01 28.45
N ASP A 470 7.51 -10.23 29.29
CA ASP A 470 6.31 -9.47 28.94
C ASP A 470 6.57 -8.40 27.86
N LEU A 471 5.55 -7.64 27.49
CA LEU A 471 5.61 -6.56 26.50
C LEU A 471 6.41 -5.34 27.00
N GLN A 472 7.72 -5.51 27.09
CA GLN A 472 8.68 -4.50 27.53
C GLN A 472 9.23 -3.66 26.36
N LYS A 473 9.77 -2.49 26.70
CA LYS A 473 10.44 -1.59 25.75
C LYS A 473 11.97 -1.65 25.89
N GLN A 474 12.64 -1.27 24.81
CA GLN A 474 14.08 -1.06 24.69
C GLN A 474 14.33 0.29 24.03
N THR A 475 15.31 1.04 24.50
CA THR A 475 15.82 2.22 23.79
C THR A 475 16.83 1.76 22.73
N ARG A 476 16.70 2.28 21.51
CA ARG A 476 17.65 2.05 20.41
C ARG A 476 18.02 3.36 19.76
N GLU A 477 19.28 3.53 19.37
CA GLU A 477 19.66 4.65 18.52
C GLU A 477 19.04 4.50 17.12
N VAL A 478 18.43 5.57 16.62
CA VAL A 478 17.92 5.66 15.24
C VAL A 478 18.51 6.90 14.59
N ALA A 479 19.10 6.76 13.39
CA ALA A 479 19.68 7.87 12.65
C ALA A 479 18.62 8.90 12.24
N VAL A 480 18.94 10.19 12.38
CA VAL A 480 18.09 11.33 11.98
C VAL A 480 18.09 11.39 10.45
N ALA A 481 17.06 10.80 9.85
CA ALA A 481 16.95 10.69 8.40
C ALA A 481 15.93 11.71 7.87
N LEU A 482 16.29 13.00 7.93
CA LEU A 482 15.45 14.12 7.48
C LEU A 482 15.88 14.73 6.14
N GLU A 483 16.96 14.25 5.52
CA GLU A 483 17.37 14.74 4.19
C GLU A 483 16.40 14.31 3.09
N PHE A 484 16.29 15.16 2.07
CA PHE A 484 15.44 14.92 0.91
C PHE A 484 15.77 13.59 0.22
N ASP A 485 14.76 12.90 -0.32
CA ASP A 485 14.95 11.54 -0.85
C ASP A 485 15.18 11.45 -2.36
N LEU A 486 15.25 12.60 -3.07
CA LEU A 486 15.59 12.72 -4.50
C LEU A 486 14.80 11.80 -5.45
N LYS A 487 13.54 11.47 -5.11
CA LYS A 487 12.60 10.86 -6.07
C LYS A 487 12.15 11.81 -7.18
N ARG A 488 12.40 13.11 -6.99
CA ARG A 488 12.17 14.20 -7.93
C ARG A 488 13.39 15.11 -7.95
N LYS A 489 13.55 15.89 -9.02
CA LYS A 489 14.69 16.75 -9.32
C LYS A 489 14.48 18.12 -8.63
N PRO A 490 15.38 18.56 -7.73
CA PRO A 490 15.31 19.89 -7.10
C PRO A 490 15.36 21.02 -8.13
N THR A 491 14.58 22.07 -7.90
CA THR A 491 14.46 23.25 -8.76
C THR A 491 14.05 24.48 -7.95
N ASN A 492 14.42 25.69 -8.40
CA ASN A 492 14.04 26.95 -7.73
C ASN A 492 14.42 27.00 -6.22
N PRO A 493 15.71 26.75 -5.86
CA PRO A 493 16.18 26.85 -4.48
C PRO A 493 16.08 28.29 -3.98
N ARG A 494 15.68 28.45 -2.72
CA ARG A 494 15.45 29.73 -2.05
C ARG A 494 15.53 29.55 -0.54
N MET A 495 15.97 30.58 0.19
CA MET A 495 15.68 30.65 1.63
C MET A 495 14.20 30.97 1.84
N VAL A 496 13.57 30.33 2.82
CA VAL A 496 12.21 30.64 3.25
C VAL A 496 12.18 30.85 4.75
N ARG A 497 11.67 32.03 5.13
CA ARG A 497 11.46 32.47 6.51
C ARG A 497 10.42 31.63 7.25
N MET A 498 10.71 31.36 8.52
CA MET A 498 9.90 30.58 9.45
C MET A 498 9.66 31.42 10.72
N GLU A 499 8.71 32.36 10.66
CA GLU A 499 8.53 33.37 11.73
C GLU A 499 8.41 32.80 13.17
N PRO A 500 7.72 31.67 13.44
CA PRO A 500 7.65 31.09 14.79
C PRO A 500 8.99 30.58 15.34
N TYR A 501 10.07 30.59 14.54
CA TYR A 501 11.41 30.12 14.87
C TYR A 501 12.50 31.18 14.63
N ASP A 502 12.12 32.41 14.26
CA ASP A 502 13.01 33.55 13.94
C ASP A 502 14.19 33.18 13.02
N THR A 503 13.94 32.32 12.03
CA THR A 503 15.01 31.75 11.19
C THR A 503 14.54 31.53 9.76
N GLU A 504 15.49 31.24 8.87
CA GLU A 504 15.23 30.82 7.50
C GLU A 504 15.82 29.44 7.25
N HIS A 505 15.23 28.69 6.31
CA HIS A 505 15.76 27.41 5.86
C HIS A 505 15.60 27.28 4.35
N LEU A 506 16.53 26.58 3.69
CA LEU A 506 16.42 26.20 2.29
C LEU A 506 15.08 25.51 2.01
N ALA A 507 14.39 25.99 0.98
CA ALA A 507 13.29 25.31 0.32
C ALA A 507 13.56 25.20 -1.19
N PHE A 508 12.97 24.19 -1.84
CA PHE A 508 12.95 24.09 -3.30
C PHE A 508 11.69 23.39 -3.79
N ASP A 509 11.22 23.79 -4.98
CA ASP A 509 10.18 23.07 -5.71
C ASP A 509 10.82 21.87 -6.46
N THR A 510 10.03 20.93 -7.00
CA THR A 510 10.60 19.80 -7.75
C THR A 510 9.87 19.45 -9.04
N VAL A 511 10.65 19.08 -10.06
CA VAL A 511 10.18 18.51 -11.34
C VAL A 511 10.46 17.00 -11.37
N PRO A 512 9.77 16.18 -12.20
CA PRO A 512 10.18 14.80 -12.39
C PRO A 512 11.59 14.71 -13.02
N TRP A 513 12.27 13.59 -12.80
CA TRP A 513 13.50 13.27 -13.51
C TRP A 513 13.23 12.91 -14.97
N ASP A 514 14.17 13.17 -15.87
CA ASP A 514 14.02 12.89 -17.30
C ASP A 514 14.04 11.36 -17.58
N SER A 515 14.90 10.64 -16.87
CA SER A 515 14.99 9.17 -16.80
C SER A 515 15.03 8.64 -15.35
N VAL A 516 15.11 7.32 -15.13
CA VAL A 516 15.37 6.76 -13.80
C VAL A 516 16.87 6.73 -13.49
N GLU A 517 17.68 6.66 -14.53
CA GLU A 517 19.14 6.65 -14.50
C GLU A 517 19.69 7.96 -13.92
N ASP A 518 19.14 9.12 -14.33
CA ASP A 518 19.43 10.44 -13.74
C ASP A 518 19.11 10.47 -12.25
N ALA A 519 17.94 9.93 -11.87
CA ALA A 519 17.50 9.86 -10.50
C ALA A 519 18.46 9.00 -9.66
N MET A 520 18.89 7.85 -10.16
CA MET A 520 19.85 6.97 -9.48
C MET A 520 21.23 7.62 -9.33
N LEU A 521 21.73 8.30 -10.37
CA LEU A 521 23.01 9.02 -10.32
C LEU A 521 22.99 10.13 -9.27
N ALA A 522 21.99 11.02 -9.31
CA ALA A 522 21.85 12.11 -8.35
C ALA A 522 21.71 11.59 -6.91
N ARG A 523 20.96 10.50 -6.72
CA ARG A 523 20.79 9.85 -5.41
C ARG A 523 22.10 9.27 -4.87
N GLU A 524 22.95 8.67 -5.70
CA GLU A 524 24.24 8.11 -5.25
C GLU A 524 25.23 9.22 -4.86
N VAL A 525 25.33 10.29 -5.66
CA VAL A 525 26.15 11.47 -5.31
C VAL A 525 25.69 12.07 -3.98
N PHE A 526 24.38 12.32 -3.83
CA PHE A 526 23.82 12.86 -2.59
C PHE A 526 23.93 11.91 -1.39
N SER A 527 23.93 10.58 -1.63
CA SER A 527 24.16 9.55 -0.60
C SER A 527 25.58 9.54 -0.03
N ARG A 528 26.53 10.18 -0.73
CA ARG A 528 27.89 10.45 -0.24
C ARG A 528 27.93 11.81 0.46
N TRP A 529 27.49 12.87 -0.22
CA TRP A 529 27.49 14.25 0.31
C TRP A 529 26.84 14.38 1.70
N LYS A 530 25.64 13.80 1.90
CA LYS A 530 24.87 13.93 3.14
C LYS A 530 25.42 13.15 4.36
N ARG A 531 26.60 12.54 4.24
CA ARG A 531 27.33 11.94 5.37
C ARG A 531 28.01 13.01 6.22
N GLU A 532 28.38 14.11 5.56
CA GLU A 532 29.19 15.21 6.11
C GLU A 532 28.44 16.56 6.06
N HIS A 533 27.29 16.62 5.37
CA HIS A 533 26.50 17.84 5.13
C HIS A 533 25.00 17.58 5.34
N ASN A 534 24.19 18.64 5.49
CA ASN A 534 22.74 18.59 5.65
C ASN A 534 22.10 19.79 4.93
N LEU A 535 21.08 19.58 4.11
CA LEU A 535 20.42 20.65 3.34
C LEU A 535 19.81 21.72 4.27
N LYS A 536 20.40 22.92 4.37
CA LYS A 536 19.88 24.00 5.25
C LYS A 536 19.94 25.39 4.63
N THR A 537 20.94 25.68 3.80
CA THR A 537 21.29 27.00 3.26
C THR A 537 21.28 27.00 1.73
N MET A 538 21.61 28.12 1.09
CA MET A 538 21.74 28.18 -0.38
C MET A 538 23.03 27.55 -0.93
N ASP A 539 24.00 27.26 -0.06
CA ASP A 539 25.28 26.64 -0.42
C ASP A 539 25.23 25.09 -0.33
N ASP A 540 24.11 24.53 0.14
CA ASP A 540 23.84 23.09 0.32
C ASP A 540 23.05 22.42 -0.83
#